data_AF-A0A2A6P8X3-F1
#
_entry.id   AF-A0A2A6P8X3-F1
#
_cell.length_a   1.000
_cell.length_b   1.000
_cell.length_c   1.000
_cell.angle_alpha   90.00
_cell.angle_beta   90.00
_cell.angle_gamma   90.00
#
_symmetry.space_group_name_H-M   'P 1'
#
loop_
_entity.id
_entity.type
_entity.pdbx_description
1 polymer ?
#
loop_
_entity_poly.entity_id
_entity_poly.type
_entity_poly.pdbx_seq_one_letter_code
_entity_poly.pdbx_strand_id
1 'polypeptide(L)' 'MTPTQDVIERAMAAVAAVRRQRERDQERRRQTFGRIQLGLPLPRLKRGVQLSLQLDKCPQRGGTGPS' A
#
# COMPACT_ATOMS: atom_id res chain seq x y z
N MET A 1 30.78 40.37 -3.71
CA MET A 1 29.67 39.60 -3.11
C MET A 1 29.77 39.75 -1.61
N THR A 2 28.65 40.06 -0.95
CA THR A 2 28.63 40.13 0.53
C THR A 2 28.37 38.74 1.11
N PRO A 3 28.96 38.37 2.26
CA PRO A 3 28.76 37.06 2.87
C PRO A 3 27.27 36.70 3.06
N THR A 4 26.43 37.71 3.32
CA THR A 4 24.99 37.55 3.47
C THR A 4 24.29 37.17 2.18
N GLN A 5 24.68 37.76 1.05
CA GLN A 5 24.10 37.42 -0.26
C GLN A 5 24.44 35.98 -0.67
N ASP A 6 25.66 35.53 -0.39
CA ASP A 6 26.08 34.15 -0.70
C ASP A 6 25.29 33.12 0.11
N VAL A 7 24.96 33.41 1.37
CA VAL A 7 24.12 32.55 2.20
C VAL A 7 22.69 32.50 1.66
N ILE A 8 22.13 33.65 1.26
CA ILE A 8 20.79 33.73 0.68
C ILE A 8 20.72 32.92 -0.62
N GLU A 9 21.71 33.07 -1.49
CA GLU A 9 21.76 32.34 -2.77
C GLU A 9 21.86 30.83 -2.55
N ARG A 10 22.74 30.38 -1.65
CA ARG A 10 22.87 28.95 -1.29
C ARG A 10 21.59 28.39 -0.69
N ALA A 11 20.92 29.14 0.19
CA ALA A 11 19.64 28.73 0.78
C ALA A 11 18.55 28.59 -0.28
N MET A 12 18.44 29.57 -1.18
CA MET A 12 17.47 29.53 -2.29
C MET A 12 17.74 28.36 -3.25
N ALA A 13 19.00 28.08 -3.56
CA ALA A 13 19.39 26.94 -4.39
C ALA A 13 19.01 25.60 -3.74
N ALA A 14 19.23 25.45 -2.44
CA ALA A 14 18.84 24.26 -1.68
C ALA A 14 17.32 24.06 -1.68
N VAL A 15 16.55 25.12 -1.44
CA VAL A 15 15.07 25.07 -1.47
C VAL A 15 14.56 24.71 -2.86
N ALA A 16 15.15 25.25 -3.93
CA ALA A 16 14.80 24.92 -5.30
C ALA A 16 15.05 23.43 -5.61
N ALA A 17 16.18 22.88 -5.16
CA ALA A 17 16.51 21.46 -5.31
C ALA A 17 15.48 20.55 -4.59
N VAL A 18 15.12 20.89 -3.35
CA VAL A 18 14.14 20.13 -2.57
C VAL A 18 12.74 20.20 -3.21
N ARG A 19 12.32 21.36 -3.69
CA ARG A 19 11.03 21.50 -4.41
C ARG A 19 10.97 20.61 -5.65
N ARG A 20 12.03 20.63 -6.46
CA ARG A 20 12.13 19.79 -7.66
C ARG A 20 12.07 18.30 -7.34
N GLN A 21 12.70 17.88 -6.24
CA GLN A 21 12.64 16.49 -5.78
C GLN A 21 11.22 16.12 -5.35
N ARG A 22 10.55 16.98 -4.60
CA ARG A 22 9.17 16.78 -4.14
C ARG A 22 8.18 16.66 -5.29
N GLU A 23 8.33 17.47 -6.34
CA GLU A 23 7.48 17.39 -7.54
C GLU A 23 7.65 16.05 -8.25
N ARG A 24 8.89 15.59 -8.43
CA ARG A 24 9.18 14.26 -9.02
C ARG A 24 8.60 13.13 -8.19
N ASP A 25 8.71 13.20 -6.87
CA ASP A 25 8.17 12.18 -5.98
C ASP A 25 6.64 12.20 -5.93
N GLN A 26 6.02 13.38 -6.03
CA GLN A 26 4.56 13.49 -6.20
C GLN A 26 4.11 12.91 -7.52
N GLU A 27 4.83 13.18 -8.61
CA GLU A 27 4.52 12.65 -9.94
C GLU A 27 4.67 11.12 -9.97
N ARG A 28 5.76 10.59 -9.39
CA ARG A 28 5.94 9.14 -9.17
C ARG A 28 4.80 8.54 -8.36
N ARG A 29 4.40 9.19 -7.26
CA ARG A 29 3.27 8.72 -6.44
C ARG A 29 1.96 8.76 -7.22
N ARG A 30 1.71 9.79 -8.03
CA ARG A 30 0.52 9.86 -8.90
C ARG A 30 0.51 8.74 -9.94
N GLN A 31 1.65 8.42 -10.54
CA GLN A 31 1.74 7.33 -11.51
C GLN A 31 1.58 5.95 -10.86
N THR A 32 2.24 5.71 -9.72
CA THR A 32 2.19 4.43 -9.01
C THR A 32 0.85 4.21 -8.29
N PHE A 33 0.33 5.24 -7.62
CA PHE A 33 -0.83 5.12 -6.73
C PHE A 33 -2.10 5.76 -7.31
N GLY A 34 -2.04 6.48 -8.43
CA GLY A 34 -3.22 7.10 -9.05
C GLY A 34 -4.30 6.11 -9.48
N ARG A 35 -3.94 4.82 -9.60
CA ARG A 35 -4.86 3.73 -9.94
C ARG A 35 -5.31 2.90 -8.73
N ILE A 36 -4.78 3.17 -7.53
CA ILE A 36 -5.34 2.57 -6.31
C ILE A 36 -6.64 3.30 -6.00
N GLN A 37 -7.73 2.82 -6.58
CA GLN A 37 -9.07 3.14 -6.14
C GLN A 37 -9.23 2.65 -4.70
N LEU A 38 -8.94 3.51 -3.73
CA LEU A 38 -9.28 3.35 -2.31
C LEU A 38 -10.81 3.33 -2.06
N GLY A 39 -11.63 3.21 -3.10
CA GLY A 39 -13.01 3.71 -3.11
C GLY A 39 -14.10 2.67 -3.33
N LEU A 40 -13.79 1.39 -3.58
CA LEU A 40 -14.83 0.38 -3.67
C LEU A 40 -14.81 -0.46 -2.38
N PRO A 41 -15.75 -0.21 -1.45
CA PRO A 41 -15.90 -1.09 -0.30
C PRO A 41 -16.09 -2.52 -0.81
N LEU A 42 -15.43 -3.48 -0.15
CA LEU A 42 -15.63 -4.90 -0.43
C LEU A 42 -17.14 -5.16 -0.54
N PRO A 43 -17.62 -5.78 -1.62
CA PRO A 43 -19.04 -5.98 -1.83
C PRO A 43 -19.58 -6.73 -0.62
N ARG A 44 -20.59 -6.15 0.04
CA ARG A 44 -21.25 -6.79 1.18
C ARG A 44 -21.87 -8.09 0.71
N LEU A 45 -21.30 -9.22 1.15
CA LEU A 45 -21.88 -10.53 0.92
C LEU A 45 -23.29 -10.52 1.55
N LYS A 46 -24.33 -10.64 0.73
CA LYS A 46 -25.73 -10.52 1.18
C LYS A 46 -26.13 -11.60 2.20
N ARG A 47 -25.38 -12.70 2.25
CA ARG A 47 -25.53 -13.82 3.18
C ARG A 47 -24.13 -14.37 3.44
N GLY A 48 -23.86 -14.84 4.67
CA GLY A 48 -22.61 -15.54 4.97
C GLY A 48 -22.44 -16.71 4.01
N VAL A 49 -21.50 -16.61 3.08
CA VAL A 49 -21.15 -17.70 2.18
C VAL A 49 -20.17 -18.58 2.94
N GLN A 50 -20.65 -19.70 3.48
CA GLN A 50 -19.78 -20.76 3.96
C GLN A 50 -19.23 -21.49 2.73
N LEU A 51 -17.92 -21.36 2.50
CA LEU A 51 -17.25 -22.08 1.43
C LEU A 51 -17.24 -23.57 1.78
N SER A 52 -17.67 -24.42 0.84
CA SER A 52 -17.62 -25.86 1.01
C SER A 52 -16.16 -26.32 0.92
N LEU A 53 -15.58 -26.68 2.07
CA LEU A 53 -14.25 -27.24 2.13
C LEU A 53 -14.34 -28.74 1.81
N GLN A 54 -14.13 -29.10 0.55
CA GLN A 54 -13.99 -30.49 0.13
C GLN A 54 -12.63 -31.01 0.62
N LEU A 55 -12.61 -31.55 1.83
CA LEU A 55 -11.46 -32.28 2.37
C LEU A 55 -11.47 -33.70 1.81
N ASP A 56 -11.22 -33.84 0.51
CA ASP A 56 -10.85 -35.13 -0.03
C ASP A 56 -9.49 -35.50 0.55
N LYS A 57 -9.52 -36.52 1.42
CA LYS A 57 -8.39 -37.23 2.07
C LYS A 57 -8.02 -36.72 3.46
N CYS A 58 -8.91 -36.94 4.43
CA CYS A 58 -8.46 -37.30 5.77
C CYS A 58 -8.27 -38.83 5.81
N PRO A 59 -7.04 -39.37 6.00
CA PRO A 59 -6.86 -40.81 6.17
C PRO A 59 -7.54 -41.25 7.47
N GLN A 60 -8.47 -42.20 7.36
CA GLN A 60 -9.12 -42.86 8.49
C GLN A 60 -8.04 -43.36 9.47
N ARG A 61 -7.90 -42.72 10.63
CA ARG A 61 -7.28 -43.36 11.79
C ARG A 61 -8.40 -43.98 12.61
N GLY A 62 -8.46 -45.31 12.53
CA GLY A 62 -9.33 -46.13 13.34
C GLY A 62 -9.20 -45.81 14.83
N GLY A 63 -10.34 -45.72 15.49
CA GLY A 63 -10.45 -45.59 16.93
C GLY A 63 -11.75 -46.26 17.35
N THR A 64 -11.66 -47.53 17.70
CA THR A 64 -12.68 -48.28 18.43
C THR A 64 -12.93 -47.63 19.79
N GLY A 65 -14.20 -47.50 20.18
CA GLY A 65 -14.61 -47.09 21.53
C GLY A 65 -16.09 -47.39 21.79
N PRO A 66 -16.48 -47.79 23.01
CA PRO A 66 -17.43 -48.88 23.24
C PRO A 66 -18.88 -48.41 23.50
N SER A 67 -19.77 -49.42 23.48
CA SER A 67 -21.22 -49.39 23.72
C SER A 67 -21.65 -48.78 25.05
#